data_AF-A0A3A8A603-F1
#
_entry.id   AF-A0A3A8A603-F1
#
_cell.length_a   1.000
_cell.length_b   1.000
_cell.length_c   1.000
_cell.angle_alpha   90.00
_cell.angle_beta   90.00
_cell.angle_gamma   90.00
#
_symmetry.space_group_name_H-M   'P 1'
#
loop_
_entity.id
_entity.type
_entity.pdbx_description
1 polymer ?
#
loop_
_entity_poly.entity_id
_entity_poly.type
_entity_poly.pdbx_seq_one_letter_code
_entity_poly.pdbx_strand_id
1 'polypeptide(L)'
;MTGLDTNVLLGWLLNRRSKLPGGGPFRISLIVLVELVWVLQSQFRNSRSEIASIIETLLQIPDVDVAGRDAVKAALDDFRDGGADFADYLIGHDNALSGCETTWTCDRKAGRNPRFTLLQMEN
;
A
#
# COMPACT_ATOMS: atom_id res chain seq x y z
N MET A 1 11.40 -6.30 -17.78
CA MET A 1 10.76 -5.90 -16.51
C MET A 1 9.91 -7.06 -16.02
N THR A 2 10.16 -7.54 -14.80
CA THR A 2 9.51 -8.72 -14.22
C THR A 2 8.54 -8.31 -13.12
N GLY A 3 7.28 -8.75 -13.19
CA GLY A 3 6.30 -8.50 -12.14
C GLY A 3 6.60 -9.35 -10.90
N LEU A 4 6.58 -8.73 -9.72
CA LEU A 4 6.74 -9.41 -8.44
C LEU A 4 5.37 -9.63 -7.79
N ASP A 5 5.18 -10.85 -7.30
CA ASP A 5 4.00 -11.26 -6.55
C ASP A 5 4.27 -11.19 -5.04
N THR A 6 3.20 -11.16 -4.24
CA THR A 6 3.23 -11.06 -2.77
C THR A 6 4.07 -12.17 -2.16
N ASN A 7 3.97 -13.40 -2.66
CA ASN A 7 4.74 -14.54 -2.15
C ASN A 7 6.26 -14.41 -2.37
N VAL A 8 6.70 -13.79 -3.47
CA VAL A 8 8.12 -13.53 -3.76
C VAL A 8 8.64 -12.45 -2.81
N LEU A 9 7.85 -11.39 -2.58
CA LEU A 9 8.19 -10.33 -1.65
C LEU A 9 8.27 -10.84 -0.20
N LEU A 10 7.30 -11.65 0.24
CA LEU A 10 7.31 -12.31 1.54
C LEU A 10 8.54 -13.21 1.69
N GLY A 11 8.82 -14.05 0.69
CA GLY A 11 10.02 -14.87 0.67
C GLY A 11 11.30 -14.04 0.79
N TRP A 12 11.40 -12.93 0.08
CA TRP A 12 12.53 -12.01 0.17
C TRP A 12 12.68 -11.40 1.58
N LEU A 13 11.59 -10.90 2.17
CA LEU A 13 11.52 -10.32 3.51
C LEU A 13 11.93 -11.32 4.61
N LEU A 14 11.28 -12.49 4.62
CA LEU A 14 11.45 -13.48 5.68
C LEU A 14 12.83 -14.14 5.65
N ASN A 15 13.41 -14.28 4.46
CA ASN A 15 14.76 -14.83 4.30
C ASN A 15 15.87 -13.76 4.41
N ARG A 16 15.52 -12.50 4.74
CA ARG A 16 16.46 -11.36 4.87
C ARG A 16 17.44 -11.26 3.68
N ARG A 17 16.93 -11.46 2.46
CA ARG A 17 17.80 -11.49 1.27
C ARG A 17 18.26 -10.08 0.91
N SER A 18 19.54 -9.92 0.60
CA SER A 18 20.10 -8.63 0.18
C SER A 18 19.70 -8.22 -1.24
N LYS A 19 19.16 -9.15 -2.05
CA LYS A 19 18.75 -8.91 -3.45
C LYS A 19 17.47 -9.65 -3.80
N LEU A 20 16.66 -9.03 -4.66
CA LEU A 20 15.54 -9.66 -5.34
C LEU A 20 16.05 -10.65 -6.41
N PRO A 21 15.31 -11.75 -6.69
CA PRO A 21 15.75 -12.80 -7.59
C PRO A 21 15.77 -12.36 -9.06
N GLY A 22 16.78 -12.76 -9.83
CA GLY A 22 16.76 -12.62 -11.29
C GLY A 22 17.30 -11.29 -11.86
N GLY A 23 17.81 -10.39 -11.02
CA GLY A 23 18.69 -9.29 -11.47
C GLY A 23 18.05 -8.06 -12.12
N GLY A 24 16.75 -7.80 -11.91
CA GLY A 24 16.08 -6.54 -12.29
C GLY A 24 15.98 -6.28 -13.81
N PRO A 25 15.14 -5.31 -14.26
CA PRO A 25 14.24 -4.47 -13.47
C PRO A 25 12.92 -5.19 -13.10
N PHE A 26 12.30 -4.77 -11.99
CA PHE A 26 11.08 -5.34 -11.42
C PHE A 26 9.92 -4.35 -11.41
N ARG A 27 8.70 -4.87 -11.33
CA ARG A 27 7.49 -4.09 -11.09
C ARG A 27 6.69 -4.66 -9.93
N ILE A 28 6.19 -3.79 -9.06
CA ILE A 28 5.21 -4.13 -8.00
C ILE A 28 3.92 -3.37 -8.30
N SER A 29 2.80 -4.08 -8.39
CA SER A 29 1.48 -3.47 -8.59
C SER A 29 0.87 -3.00 -7.26
N LEU A 30 -0.12 -2.11 -7.34
CA LEU A 30 -0.85 -1.64 -6.16
C LEU A 30 -1.52 -2.79 -5.39
N ILE A 31 -2.11 -3.77 -6.11
CA ILE A 31 -2.77 -4.91 -5.48
C ILE A 31 -1.79 -5.80 -4.69
N VAL A 32 -0.56 -5.97 -5.20
CA VAL A 32 0.49 -6.72 -4.49
C VAL A 32 0.91 -5.99 -3.21
N LEU A 33 0.97 -4.66 -3.22
CA LEU A 33 1.23 -3.90 -1.99
C LEU A 33 0.09 -4.03 -0.97
N VAL A 34 -1.16 -3.94 -1.43
CA VAL A 34 -2.34 -4.11 -0.56
C VAL A 34 -2.34 -5.49 0.10
N GLU A 35 -2.13 -6.54 -0.69
CA GLU A 35 -2.06 -7.90 -0.17
C GLU A 35 -0.88 -8.09 0.79
N LEU A 36 0.31 -7.57 0.44
CA LEU A 36 1.48 -7.63 1.32
C LEU A 36 1.21 -6.97 2.67
N VAL A 37 0.63 -5.76 2.69
CA VAL A 37 0.27 -5.08 3.93
C VAL A 37 -0.72 -5.90 4.74
N TRP A 38 -1.78 -6.41 4.10
CA TRP A 38 -2.78 -7.24 4.76
C TRP A 38 -2.17 -8.52 5.37
N VAL A 39 -1.26 -9.20 4.66
CA VAL A 39 -0.56 -10.38 5.18
C VAL A 39 0.33 -10.01 6.37
N LEU A 40 1.11 -8.93 6.28
CA LEU A 40 1.99 -8.48 7.36
C LEU A 40 1.20 -8.10 8.63
N GLN A 41 0.03 -7.47 8.48
CA GLN A 41 -0.84 -7.16 9.62
C GLN A 41 -1.52 -8.40 10.19
N SER A 42 -2.15 -9.22 9.34
CA SER A 42 -3.02 -10.30 9.79
C SER A 42 -2.27 -11.56 10.24
N GLN A 43 -1.20 -11.93 9.52
CA GLN A 43 -0.45 -13.17 9.77
C GLN A 43 0.79 -12.92 10.63
N PHE A 44 1.53 -11.84 10.34
CA PHE A 44 2.78 -11.54 11.03
C PHE A 44 2.61 -10.56 12.21
N ARG A 45 1.42 -9.96 12.36
CA ARG A 45 1.07 -9.02 13.44
C ARG A 45 2.03 -7.83 13.53
N ASN A 46 2.61 -7.43 12.41
CA ASN A 46 3.47 -6.26 12.36
C ASN A 46 2.66 -5.00 12.67
N SER A 47 3.31 -4.08 13.38
CA SER A 47 2.78 -2.74 13.62
C SER A 47 2.74 -1.93 12.33
N ARG A 48 1.89 -0.89 12.32
CA ARG A 48 1.73 0.02 11.17
C ARG A 48 3.06 0.69 10.79
N SER A 49 3.85 1.08 11.77
CA SER A 49 5.17 1.69 11.58
C SER A 49 6.20 0.72 10.98
N GLU A 50 6.20 -0.55 11.41
CA GLU A 50 7.06 -1.59 10.82
C GLU A 50 6.69 -1.83 9.36
N ILE A 51 5.40 -1.98 9.08
CA ILE A 51 4.90 -2.18 7.71
C ILE A 51 5.25 -0.98 6.83
N ALA A 52 5.03 0.24 7.30
CA ALA A 52 5.36 1.43 6.52
C ALA A 52 6.86 1.48 6.18
N SER A 53 7.72 1.13 7.13
CA SER A 53 9.18 1.06 6.91
C SER A 53 9.56 -0.01 5.87
N ILE A 54 8.84 -1.14 5.86
CA ILE A 54 9.04 -2.21 4.86
C ILE A 54 8.67 -1.71 3.46
N ILE A 55 7.51 -1.07 3.29
CA ILE A 55 7.07 -0.57 1.98
C ILE A 55 7.98 0.58 1.52
N GLU A 56 8.43 1.46 2.42
CA GLU A 56 9.43 2.47 2.10
C GLU A 56 10.73 1.87 1.60
N THR A 57 11.19 0.78 2.21
CA THR A 57 12.37 0.05 1.73
C THR A 57 12.17 -0.42 0.29
N LEU A 58 11.00 -1.00 -0.04
CA LEU A 58 10.67 -1.40 -1.41
C LEU A 58 10.70 -0.21 -2.38
N LEU A 59 10.17 0.96 -1.97
CA LEU A 59 10.21 2.18 -2.77
C LEU A 59 11.63 2.69 -3.03
N GLN A 60 12.61 2.38 -2.18
CA GLN A 60 14.01 2.84 -2.36
C GLN A 60 14.88 1.87 -3.18
N ILE A 61 14.38 0.69 -3.57
CA ILE A 61 15.17 -0.25 -4.37
C ILE A 61 15.32 0.30 -5.81
N PRO A 62 16.55 0.58 -6.30
CA PRO A 62 16.75 1.26 -7.58
C PRO A 62 16.12 0.57 -8.80
N ASP A 63 16.09 -0.76 -8.81
CA ASP A 63 15.58 -1.57 -9.93
C ASP A 63 14.11 -1.97 -9.76
N VAL A 64 13.37 -1.34 -8.85
CA VAL A 64 11.95 -1.65 -8.57
C VAL A 64 11.06 -0.47 -8.96
N ASP A 65 10.24 -0.68 -9.98
CA ASP A 65 9.14 0.21 -10.33
C ASP A 65 7.90 -0.14 -9.50
N VAL A 66 7.51 0.76 -8.59
CA VAL A 66 6.28 0.63 -7.80
C VAL A 66 5.17 1.43 -8.48
N ALA A 67 4.11 0.74 -8.88
CA ALA A 67 2.92 1.37 -9.44
C ALA A 67 2.35 2.42 -8.48
N GLY A 68 1.89 3.56 -9.03
CA GLY A 68 1.26 4.62 -8.24
C GLY A 68 2.15 5.14 -7.11
N ARG A 69 3.46 5.23 -7.34
CA ARG A 69 4.49 5.58 -6.32
C ARG A 69 4.09 6.73 -5.40
N ASP A 70 3.55 7.81 -5.96
CA ASP A 70 3.14 9.00 -5.20
C ASP A 70 1.90 8.71 -4.32
N ALA A 71 0.93 7.96 -4.84
CA ALA A 71 -0.23 7.50 -4.09
C ALA A 71 0.18 6.59 -2.93
N VAL A 72 1.10 5.65 -3.19
CA VAL A 72 1.65 4.75 -2.17
C VAL A 72 2.35 5.53 -1.08
N LYS A 73 3.21 6.49 -1.43
CA LYS A 73 3.93 7.31 -0.45
C LYS A 73 2.97 8.10 0.43
N ALA A 74 2.00 8.80 -0.17
CA ALA A 74 1.01 9.56 0.58
C ALA A 74 0.13 8.66 1.47
N ALA A 75 -0.23 7.48 0.98
CA ALA A 75 -0.98 6.49 1.76
C ALA A 75 -0.19 5.95 2.95
N LEU A 76 1.13 5.78 2.83
CA LEU A 76 1.98 5.36 3.95
C LEU A 76 2.04 6.41 5.06
N ASP A 77 2.09 7.69 4.70
CA ASP A 77 2.09 8.79 5.66
C ASP A 77 0.79 8.80 6.46
N ASP A 78 -0.36 8.71 5.80
CA ASP A 78 -1.66 8.61 6.49
C ASP A 78 -1.82 7.30 7.26
N PHE A 79 -1.29 6.19 6.73
CA PHE A 79 -1.42 4.87 7.33
C PHE A 79 -0.71 4.78 8.69
N ARG A 80 0.43 5.44 8.88
CA ARG A 80 1.22 5.38 10.13
C ARG A 80 0.42 5.77 11.36
N ASP A 81 -0.24 6.92 11.29
CA ASP A 81 -0.95 7.53 12.42
C ASP A 81 -2.48 7.41 12.30
N GLY A 82 -2.95 6.93 11.15
CA GLY A 82 -4.36 6.79 10.82
C GLY A 82 -5.06 5.57 11.43
N GLY A 83 -6.39 5.62 11.42
CA GLY A 83 -7.26 4.55 11.94
C GLY A 83 -7.85 3.61 10.89
N ALA A 84 -7.81 3.98 9.59
CA ALA A 84 -8.32 3.16 8.48
C ALA A 84 -7.29 2.12 8.02
N ASP A 85 -7.62 1.27 7.05
CA ASP A 85 -6.64 0.35 6.48
C ASP A 85 -5.72 1.05 5.45
N PHE A 86 -4.58 0.47 5.13
CA PHE A 86 -3.69 0.99 4.08
C PHE A 86 -4.39 1.07 2.73
N ALA A 87 -5.20 0.06 2.39
CA ALA A 87 -5.97 0.04 1.15
C ALA A 87 -6.92 1.24 1.04
N ASP A 88 -7.56 1.64 2.14
CA ASP A 88 -8.43 2.81 2.17
C ASP A 88 -7.65 4.08 1.83
N TYR A 89 -6.52 4.31 2.49
CA TYR A 89 -5.68 5.48 2.19
C TYR A 89 -5.15 5.46 0.75
N LEU A 90 -4.75 4.30 0.26
CA LEU A 90 -4.26 4.13 -1.11
C LEU A 90 -5.34 4.49 -2.13
N ILE A 91 -6.56 3.99 -1.96
CA ILE A 91 -7.69 4.31 -2.85
C ILE A 91 -7.95 5.82 -2.85
N GLY A 92 -7.98 6.46 -1.68
CA GLY A 92 -8.25 7.89 -1.56
C GLY A 92 -7.20 8.75 -2.28
N HIS A 93 -5.92 8.42 -2.13
CA HIS A 93 -4.83 9.15 -2.81
C HIS A 93 -4.75 8.84 -4.31
N ASP A 94 -4.97 7.60 -4.72
CA ASP A 94 -4.96 7.21 -6.14
C ASP A 94 -6.07 7.90 -6.93
N ASN A 95 -7.29 7.94 -6.38
CA ASN A 95 -8.40 8.69 -6.97
C ASN A 95 -8.13 10.20 -7.02
N ALA A 96 -7.61 10.78 -5.93
CA ALA A 96 -7.28 12.20 -5.90
C ALA A 96 -6.22 12.57 -6.95
N LEU A 97 -5.18 11.76 -7.10
CA LEU A 97 -4.15 11.94 -8.13
C LEU A 97 -4.68 11.70 -9.55
N SER A 98 -5.75 10.91 -9.68
CA SER A 98 -6.48 10.72 -10.94
C SER A 98 -7.47 11.85 -11.24
N GLY A 99 -7.58 12.87 -10.38
CA GLY A 99 -8.42 14.04 -10.59
C GLY A 99 -9.84 13.94 -10.03
N CYS A 100 -10.14 12.92 -9.21
CA CYS A 100 -11.42 12.86 -8.50
C CYS A 100 -11.50 13.95 -7.43
N GLU A 101 -12.64 14.65 -7.35
CA GLU A 101 -12.89 15.66 -6.32
C GLU A 101 -12.97 15.03 -4.90
N THR A 102 -13.56 13.84 -4.81
CA THR A 102 -13.67 13.05 -3.59
C THR A 102 -13.81 11.56 -3.93
N THR A 103 -13.50 10.68 -2.97
CA THR A 103 -13.83 9.25 -3.03
C THR A 103 -15.02 8.96 -2.13
N TRP A 104 -16.08 8.37 -2.67
CA TRP A 104 -17.21 7.93 -1.85
C TRP A 104 -16.87 6.65 -1.09
N THR A 105 -17.27 6.57 0.18
CA THR A 105 -17.11 5.37 1.00
C THR A 105 -18.29 5.16 1.94
N CYS A 106 -18.58 3.91 2.28
CA CYS A 106 -19.48 3.54 3.38
C CYS A 106 -18.69 3.18 4.65
N ASP A 107 -17.36 3.12 4.58
CA ASP A 107 -16.50 2.83 5.72
C ASP A 107 -16.31 4.10 6.57
N ARG A 108 -16.73 4.01 7.84
CA ARG A 108 -16.69 5.14 8.78
C ARG A 108 -15.27 5.56 9.17
N LYS A 109 -14.28 4.67 9.11
CA LYS A 109 -12.88 4.99 9.40
C LYS A 109 -12.26 5.70 8.22
N ALA A 110 -12.45 5.19 7.00
CA ALA A 110 -12.01 5.85 5.77
C ALA A 110 -12.65 7.24 5.61
N GLY A 111 -13.95 7.35 5.88
CA GLY A 111 -14.70 8.61 5.82
C GLY A 111 -14.27 9.71 6.81
N ARG A 112 -13.32 9.43 7.72
CA ARG A 112 -12.68 10.47 8.55
C ARG A 112 -11.51 11.17 7.85
N ASN A 113 -10.98 10.58 6.78
CA ASN A 113 -9.92 11.18 6.00
C ASN A 113 -10.53 12.17 4.97
N PRO A 114 -9.93 13.35 4.76
CA PRO A 114 -10.45 14.38 3.87
C PRO A 114 -10.52 13.98 2.39
N ARG A 115 -9.91 12.87 1.98
CA ARG A 115 -10.05 12.30 0.62
C ARG A 115 -11.36 11.57 0.40
N PHE A 116 -12.15 11.38 1.45
CA PHE A 116 -13.38 10.61 1.40
C PHE A 116 -14.63 11.43 1.76
N THR A 117 -15.73 11.11 1.10
CA THR A 117 -17.08 11.50 1.51
C THR A 117 -17.82 10.25 2.00
N LEU A 118 -18.21 10.24 3.28
CA LEU A 118 -18.99 9.16 3.85
C LEU A 118 -20.43 9.21 3.34
N LEU A 119 -20.89 8.14 2.69
CA LEU A 119 -22.26 7.97 2.26
C LEU A 119 -23.04 7.05 3.20
N GLN A 120 -24.34 7.33 3.33
CA GLN A 120 -25.32 6.40 3.86
C GLN A 120 -26.17 5.93 2.69
N MET A 121 -26.14 4.63 2.41
CA MET A 121 -27.06 4.05 1.42
C MET A 121 -28.43 3.94 2.10
N GLU A 122 -29.43 4.64 1.56
CA GLU A 122 -30.82 4.42 1.93
C GLU A 122 -31.27 3.06 1.36
N ASN A 123 -31.96 2.27 2.19
CA ASN A 123 -32.52 0.97 1.80
C ASN A 123 -33.71 1.12 0.84
#